data_AF-A0A836KPL3-F1
#
_entry.id   AF-A0A836KPL3-F1
#
_cell.length_a   1.000
_cell.length_b   1.000
_cell.length_c   1.000
_cell.angle_alpha   90.00
_cell.angle_beta   90.00
_cell.angle_gamma   90.00
#
_symmetry.space_group_name_H-M   'P 1'
#
loop_
_entity.id
_entity.type
_entity.pdbx_description
1 polymer ?
#
loop_
_entity_poly.entity_id
_entity_poly.type
_entity_poly.pdbx_seq_one_letter_code
_entity_poly.pdbx_strand_id
1 'polypeptide(L)'
;MHPRTSGQGLFPRYGGGWMHQFGHVYALQQELLDPSANNWFRAVELWHTARQEGVAMNASHFTSILRQCVQPGAWAQSLQVLKQMKRESLRPDVVGVGCALAACVEGKHYAEVEDIFASFHKTMLLDSVCHLALIRARQESGNAKGAIAAGSQQQVEQVPFLPYTYTHLLEACNAEDDAAYAMELVRSMRSEQWAPSRIAVRAIQDLGRRHEELAAISRPLLSEGGKVDGALRLLDNSNHLPPPE
;
A
#
# COMPACT_ATOMS: atom_id res chain seq x y z
N MET A 1 -31.79 -1.81 -10.28
CA MET A 1 -30.89 -1.65 -9.12
C MET A 1 -31.67 -0.94 -8.02
N HIS A 2 -31.85 -1.56 -6.85
CA HIS A 2 -32.44 -0.90 -5.68
C HIS A 2 -31.30 -0.26 -4.86
N PRO A 3 -31.51 0.93 -4.25
CA PRO A 3 -30.50 1.52 -3.37
C PRO A 3 -30.22 0.58 -2.19
N ARG A 4 -28.95 0.41 -1.79
CA ARG A 4 -28.59 -0.39 -0.61
C ARG A 4 -29.28 0.13 0.66
N THR A 5 -29.50 1.43 0.73
CA THR A 5 -30.34 2.03 1.77
C THR A 5 -31.33 3.00 1.13
N SER A 6 -32.61 2.66 1.19
CA SER A 6 -33.71 3.56 0.87
C SER A 6 -34.44 3.89 2.17
N GLY A 7 -34.41 5.12 2.67
CA GLY A 7 -35.09 5.39 3.93
C GLY A 7 -35.08 6.84 4.43
N GLN A 8 -36.25 7.24 4.94
CA GLN A 8 -36.42 8.40 5.81
C GLN A 8 -35.56 8.21 7.08
N GLY A 9 -34.76 9.23 7.43
CA GLY A 9 -33.98 9.27 8.68
C GLY A 9 -32.49 8.92 8.56
N LEU A 10 -32.03 8.36 7.44
CA LEU A 10 -30.60 8.08 7.23
C LEU A 10 -29.84 9.29 6.65
N PHE A 11 -30.52 10.08 5.83
CA PHE A 11 -29.92 11.21 5.15
C PHE A 11 -29.88 12.45 6.04
N PRO A 12 -28.79 13.23 5.97
CA PRO A 12 -28.60 14.40 6.81
C PRO A 12 -29.73 15.43 6.63
N ARG A 13 -30.12 16.06 7.74
CA ARG A 13 -31.22 17.05 7.77
C ARG A 13 -30.92 18.31 6.96
N TYR A 14 -29.64 18.68 6.81
CA TYR A 14 -29.24 19.87 6.04
C TYR A 14 -29.54 19.75 4.53
N GLY A 15 -29.71 18.54 4.01
CA GLY A 15 -30.15 18.30 2.63
C GLY A 15 -31.67 18.19 2.45
N GLY A 16 -32.47 18.51 3.49
CA GLY A 16 -33.92 18.29 3.49
C GLY A 16 -34.34 16.84 3.74
N GLY A 17 -33.39 15.96 4.08
CA GLY A 17 -33.63 14.53 4.28
C GLY A 17 -33.76 13.77 2.95
N TRP A 18 -34.49 12.64 2.98
CA TRP A 18 -34.69 11.84 1.77
C TRP A 18 -35.60 12.56 0.78
N MET A 19 -35.05 12.94 -0.37
CA MET A 19 -35.78 13.49 -1.50
C MET A 19 -35.86 12.45 -2.61
N HIS A 20 -37.06 11.93 -2.91
CA HIS A 20 -37.26 10.89 -3.92
C HIS A 20 -36.73 11.32 -5.31
N GLN A 21 -36.82 12.61 -5.64
CA GLN A 21 -36.31 13.16 -6.91
C GLN A 21 -34.81 12.92 -7.11
N PHE A 22 -34.03 12.89 -6.02
CA PHE A 22 -32.58 12.64 -6.03
C PHE A 22 -32.21 11.23 -5.55
N GLY A 23 -33.18 10.30 -5.50
CA GLY A 23 -32.94 8.93 -5.04
C GLY A 23 -31.82 8.19 -5.78
N HIS A 24 -31.67 8.46 -7.08
CA HIS A 24 -30.61 7.90 -7.91
C HIS A 24 -29.22 8.48 -7.55
N VAL A 25 -29.12 9.78 -7.24
CA VAL A 25 -27.88 10.43 -6.77
C VAL A 25 -27.44 9.84 -5.43
N TYR A 26 -28.37 9.65 -4.51
CA TYR A 26 -28.07 9.05 -3.20
C TYR A 26 -27.57 7.61 -3.34
N ALA A 27 -28.21 6.80 -4.21
CA ALA A 27 -27.74 5.44 -4.50
C ALA A 27 -26.35 5.45 -5.14
N LEU A 28 -26.10 6.37 -6.07
CA LEU A 28 -24.81 6.50 -6.76
C LEU A 28 -23.68 6.86 -5.79
N GLN A 29 -23.89 7.82 -4.89
CA GLN A 29 -22.90 8.18 -3.87
C GLN A 29 -22.58 7.00 -2.94
N GLN A 30 -23.57 6.20 -2.58
CA GLN A 30 -23.37 4.99 -1.75
C GLN A 30 -22.52 3.94 -2.46
N GLU A 31 -22.78 3.69 -3.74
CA GLU A 31 -22.00 2.72 -4.52
C GLU A 31 -20.57 3.22 -4.79
N LEU A 32 -20.36 4.53 -4.99
CA LEU A 32 -19.02 5.11 -5.15
C LEU A 32 -18.17 5.02 -3.88
N LEU A 33 -18.79 5.20 -2.71
CA LEU A 33 -18.14 5.17 -1.41
C LEU A 33 -18.17 3.79 -0.76
N ASP A 34 -18.61 2.74 -1.47
CA ASP A 34 -18.70 1.39 -0.92
C ASP A 34 -17.31 0.84 -0.57
N PRO A 35 -17.01 0.60 0.72
CA PRO A 35 -15.72 0.07 1.13
C PRO A 35 -15.52 -1.40 0.74
N SER A 36 -16.56 -2.13 0.31
CA SER A 36 -16.45 -3.53 -0.13
C SER A 36 -16.34 -3.69 -1.65
N ALA A 37 -16.44 -2.60 -2.41
CA ALA A 37 -16.25 -2.62 -3.85
C ALA A 37 -14.76 -2.84 -4.19
N ASN A 38 -14.49 -3.86 -5.00
CA ASN A 38 -13.15 -4.23 -5.49
C ASN A 38 -13.05 -4.24 -7.03
N ASN A 39 -14.05 -3.71 -7.74
CA ASN A 39 -14.08 -3.73 -9.20
C ASN A 39 -13.74 -2.35 -9.78
N TRP A 40 -12.48 -2.16 -10.15
CA TRP A 40 -11.98 -0.89 -10.71
C TRP A 40 -12.74 -0.44 -11.98
N PHE A 41 -13.17 -1.37 -12.84
CA PHE A 41 -13.88 -1.04 -14.07
C PHE A 41 -15.23 -0.39 -13.75
N ARG A 42 -15.97 -1.02 -12.83
CA ARG A 42 -17.23 -0.47 -12.32
C ARG A 42 -17.02 0.87 -11.61
N ALA A 43 -15.92 1.04 -10.87
CA ALA A 43 -15.61 2.31 -10.23
C ALA A 43 -15.41 3.45 -11.25
N VAL A 44 -14.76 3.18 -12.38
CA VAL A 44 -14.57 4.14 -13.47
C VAL A 44 -15.89 4.43 -14.20
N GLU A 45 -16.74 3.42 -14.43
CA GLU A 45 -18.08 3.63 -14.99
C GLU A 45 -18.94 4.51 -14.06
N LEU A 46 -18.96 4.21 -12.76
CA LEU A 46 -19.70 5.00 -11.78
C LEU A 46 -19.16 6.43 -11.70
N TRP A 47 -17.84 6.62 -11.85
CA TRP A 47 -17.24 7.95 -11.95
C TRP A 47 -17.76 8.72 -13.18
N HIS A 48 -17.81 8.08 -14.36
CA HIS A 48 -18.37 8.72 -15.55
C HIS A 48 -19.86 9.06 -15.40
N THR A 49 -20.65 8.16 -14.83
CA THR A 49 -22.07 8.40 -14.53
C THR A 49 -22.25 9.56 -13.55
N ALA A 50 -21.44 9.61 -12.47
CA ALA A 50 -21.50 10.70 -11.50
C ALA A 50 -21.20 12.07 -12.12
N ARG A 51 -20.27 12.10 -13.08
CA ARG A 51 -19.96 13.31 -13.84
C ARG A 51 -21.09 13.74 -14.77
N GLN A 52 -21.79 12.79 -15.40
CA GLN A 52 -22.95 13.08 -16.26
C GLN A 52 -24.14 13.62 -15.45
N GLU A 53 -24.38 13.03 -14.28
CA GLU A 53 -25.44 13.44 -13.34
C GLU A 53 -25.08 14.72 -12.54
N GLY A 54 -23.88 15.29 -12.74
CA GLY A 54 -23.44 16.51 -12.07
C GLY A 54 -23.23 16.35 -10.55
N VAL A 55 -22.93 15.13 -10.08
CA VAL A 55 -22.69 14.87 -8.66
C VAL A 55 -21.34 15.45 -8.24
N ALA A 56 -21.35 16.31 -7.23
CA ALA A 56 -20.13 16.88 -6.66
C ALA A 56 -19.31 15.78 -5.96
N MET A 57 -18.16 15.44 -6.53
CA MET A 57 -17.21 14.51 -5.95
C MET A 57 -16.16 15.25 -5.11
N ASN A 58 -15.70 14.58 -4.07
CA ASN A 58 -14.64 15.06 -3.18
C ASN A 58 -13.43 14.11 -3.24
N ALA A 59 -12.38 14.42 -2.47
CA ALA A 59 -11.20 13.57 -2.39
C ALA A 59 -11.52 12.10 -2.00
N SER A 60 -12.45 11.85 -1.08
CA SER A 60 -12.77 10.48 -0.64
C SER A 60 -13.38 9.61 -1.74
N HIS A 61 -14.17 10.20 -2.66
CA HIS A 61 -14.67 9.46 -3.84
C HIS A 61 -13.51 9.01 -4.73
N PHE A 62 -12.55 9.91 -4.99
CA PHE A 62 -11.37 9.57 -5.79
C PHE A 62 -10.46 8.56 -5.10
N THR A 63 -10.25 8.68 -3.78
CA THR A 63 -9.48 7.69 -3.00
C THR A 63 -10.13 6.31 -3.04
N SER A 64 -11.47 6.23 -2.98
CA SER A 64 -12.21 4.97 -3.15
C SER A 64 -11.96 4.32 -4.52
N ILE A 65 -11.99 5.12 -5.59
CA ILE A 65 -11.69 4.64 -6.96
C ILE A 65 -10.24 4.15 -7.04
N LEU A 66 -9.29 4.94 -6.53
CA LEU A 66 -7.86 4.60 -6.53
C LEU A 66 -7.56 3.31 -5.78
N ARG A 67 -8.23 3.07 -4.64
CA ARG A 67 -8.08 1.84 -3.87
C ARG A 67 -8.47 0.59 -4.66
N GLN A 68 -9.51 0.69 -5.50
CA GLN A 68 -9.96 -0.40 -6.37
C GLN A 68 -8.97 -0.71 -7.50
N CYS A 69 -8.15 0.27 -7.91
CA CYS A 69 -7.13 0.09 -8.93
C CYS A 69 -5.87 -0.66 -8.45
N VAL A 70 -5.68 -0.84 -7.13
CA VAL A 70 -4.46 -1.43 -6.56
C VAL A 70 -4.31 -2.91 -6.91
N GLN A 71 -5.25 -3.75 -6.46
CA GLN A 71 -5.17 -5.21 -6.63
C GLN A 71 -5.07 -5.67 -8.10
N PRO A 72 -5.78 -5.03 -9.06
CA PRO A 72 -5.66 -5.36 -10.48
C PRO A 72 -4.41 -4.78 -11.17
N GLY A 73 -3.63 -3.92 -10.49
CA GLY A 73 -2.50 -3.22 -11.11
C GLY A 73 -2.91 -2.23 -12.21
N ALA A 74 -4.07 -1.59 -12.08
CA ALA A 74 -4.64 -0.69 -13.09
C ALA A 74 -3.98 0.71 -13.07
N TRP A 75 -2.67 0.76 -13.33
CA TRP A 75 -1.82 1.95 -13.26
C TRP A 75 -2.27 3.11 -14.18
N ALA A 76 -2.72 2.81 -15.40
CA ALA A 76 -3.13 3.84 -16.34
C ALA A 76 -4.35 4.62 -15.82
N GLN A 77 -5.24 3.91 -15.13
CA GLN A 77 -6.48 4.47 -14.61
C GLN A 77 -6.22 5.23 -13.32
N SER A 78 -5.32 4.75 -12.46
CA SER A 78 -4.89 5.50 -11.28
C SER A 78 -4.25 6.83 -11.66
N LEU A 79 -3.40 6.85 -12.71
CA LEU A 79 -2.84 8.08 -13.27
C LEU A 79 -3.88 9.01 -13.88
N GLN A 80 -4.88 8.46 -14.58
CA GLN A 80 -5.98 9.26 -15.14
C GLN A 80 -6.79 9.92 -14.02
N VAL A 81 -7.05 9.20 -12.93
CA VAL A 81 -7.74 9.73 -11.75
C VAL A 81 -6.94 10.86 -11.10
N LEU A 82 -5.64 10.66 -10.85
CA LEU A 82 -4.78 11.72 -10.29
C LEU A 82 -4.71 12.97 -11.19
N LYS A 83 -4.60 12.78 -12.50
CA LYS A 83 -4.65 13.88 -13.48
C LYS A 83 -5.97 14.63 -13.42
N GLN A 84 -7.08 13.91 -13.25
CA GLN A 84 -8.38 14.54 -13.12
C GLN A 84 -8.51 15.33 -11.82
N MET A 85 -8.08 14.78 -10.68
CA MET A 85 -8.08 15.52 -9.41
C MET A 85 -7.32 16.84 -9.54
N LYS A 86 -6.15 16.82 -10.20
CA LYS A 86 -5.38 18.03 -10.49
C LYS A 86 -6.13 19.03 -11.38
N ARG A 87 -6.86 18.56 -12.40
CA ARG A 87 -7.70 19.43 -13.27
C ARG A 87 -8.86 20.07 -12.52
N GLU A 88 -9.45 19.34 -11.58
CA GLU A 88 -10.53 19.82 -10.72
C GLU A 88 -10.02 20.63 -9.52
N SER A 89 -8.70 20.90 -9.45
CA SER A 89 -8.05 21.59 -8.32
C SER A 89 -8.26 20.88 -6.98
N LEU A 90 -8.54 19.58 -7.00
CA LEU A 90 -8.64 18.72 -5.83
C LEU A 90 -7.26 18.13 -5.52
N ARG A 91 -6.81 18.31 -4.27
CA ARG A 91 -5.55 17.70 -3.82
C ARG A 91 -5.82 16.27 -3.37
N PRO A 92 -5.11 15.27 -3.91
CA PRO A 92 -5.18 13.92 -3.37
C PRO A 92 -4.63 13.90 -1.95
N ASP A 93 -5.21 13.03 -1.13
CA ASP A 93 -4.70 12.71 0.19
C ASP A 93 -3.50 11.74 0.10
N VAL A 94 -2.77 11.57 1.20
CA VAL A 94 -1.62 10.64 1.26
C VAL A 94 -2.06 9.23 0.88
N VAL A 95 -3.25 8.83 1.34
CA VAL A 95 -3.82 7.51 1.04
C VAL A 95 -4.08 7.34 -0.46
N GLY A 96 -4.65 8.33 -1.13
CA GLY A 96 -4.87 8.31 -2.58
C GLY A 96 -3.56 8.24 -3.36
N VAL A 97 -2.54 9.00 -2.96
CA VAL A 97 -1.20 8.91 -3.56
C VAL A 97 -0.59 7.52 -3.33
N GLY A 98 -0.69 6.98 -2.11
CA GLY A 98 -0.22 5.63 -1.78
C GLY A 98 -0.91 4.54 -2.60
N CYS A 99 -2.23 4.64 -2.80
CA CYS A 99 -2.98 3.72 -3.67
C CYS A 99 -2.52 3.84 -5.13
N ALA A 100 -2.28 5.06 -5.64
CA ALA A 100 -1.81 5.23 -7.00
C ALA A 100 -0.39 4.65 -7.21
N LEU A 101 0.52 4.89 -6.25
CA LEU A 101 1.86 4.29 -6.25
C LEU A 101 1.78 2.77 -6.20
N ALA A 102 0.98 2.20 -5.29
CA ALA A 102 0.81 0.76 -5.17
C ALA A 102 0.24 0.13 -6.45
N ALA A 103 -0.75 0.77 -7.10
CA ALA A 103 -1.28 0.31 -8.39
C ALA A 103 -0.23 0.30 -9.51
N CYS A 104 0.68 1.29 -9.52
CA CYS A 104 1.79 1.34 -10.48
C CYS A 104 2.83 0.24 -10.19
N VAL A 105 3.13 -0.03 -8.92
CA VAL A 105 4.02 -1.13 -8.51
C VAL A 105 3.45 -2.49 -8.94
N GLU A 106 2.17 -2.75 -8.64
CA GLU A 106 1.51 -4.00 -9.07
C GLU A 106 1.44 -4.13 -10.61
N GLY A 107 1.29 -3.00 -11.30
CA GLY A 107 1.37 -2.92 -12.76
C GLY A 107 2.79 -3.05 -13.34
N LYS A 108 3.84 -3.09 -12.51
CA LYS A 108 5.27 -3.07 -12.91
C LYS A 108 5.69 -1.81 -13.69
N HIS A 109 5.01 -0.71 -13.44
CA HIS A 109 5.26 0.61 -14.04
C HIS A 109 6.11 1.46 -13.09
N TYR A 110 7.39 1.09 -12.97
CA TYR A 110 8.29 1.64 -11.96
C TYR A 110 8.75 3.08 -12.26
N ALA A 111 8.84 3.47 -13.54
CA ALA A 111 9.23 4.84 -13.91
C ALA A 111 8.16 5.85 -13.45
N GLU A 112 6.89 5.49 -13.61
CA GLU A 112 5.76 6.29 -13.19
C GLU A 112 5.68 6.42 -11.66
N VAL A 113 6.11 5.40 -10.91
CA VAL A 113 6.23 5.48 -9.44
C VAL A 113 7.21 6.57 -9.04
N GLU A 114 8.38 6.64 -9.69
CA GLU A 114 9.39 7.67 -9.38
C GLU A 114 8.88 9.08 -9.70
N ASP A 115 8.22 9.25 -10.85
CA ASP A 115 7.65 10.53 -11.26
C ASP A 115 6.56 11.01 -10.29
N ILE A 116 5.62 10.13 -9.90
CA ILE A 116 4.57 10.45 -8.94
C ILE A 116 5.23 10.81 -7.60
N PHE A 117 6.12 9.96 -7.09
CA PHE A 117 6.77 10.18 -5.80
C PHE A 117 7.51 11.52 -5.77
N ALA A 118 8.33 11.82 -6.79
CA ALA A 118 9.07 13.08 -6.87
C ALA A 118 8.16 14.31 -6.96
N SER A 119 6.99 14.18 -7.62
CA SER A 119 6.03 15.28 -7.72
C SER A 119 5.35 15.60 -6.38
N PHE A 120 5.00 14.57 -5.59
CA PHE A 120 4.28 14.75 -4.33
C PHE A 120 5.19 14.99 -3.14
N HIS A 121 6.40 14.41 -3.14
CA HIS A 121 7.38 14.58 -2.06
C HIS A 121 7.76 16.05 -1.81
N LYS A 122 7.71 16.91 -2.85
CA LYS A 122 7.94 18.36 -2.71
C LYS A 122 6.76 19.12 -2.08
N THR A 123 5.57 18.53 -2.13
CA THR A 123 4.31 19.22 -1.80
C THR A 123 3.64 18.69 -0.54
N MET A 124 3.98 17.47 -0.13
CA MET A 124 3.30 16.73 0.92
C MET A 124 4.28 15.82 1.66
N LEU A 125 4.05 15.63 2.96
CA LEU A 125 4.72 14.60 3.75
C LEU A 125 4.11 13.23 3.39
N LEU A 126 4.94 12.37 2.82
CA LEU A 126 4.53 11.04 2.40
C LEU A 126 4.58 10.06 3.57
N ASP A 127 3.69 9.07 3.56
CA ASP A 127 3.64 8.05 4.60
C ASP A 127 4.62 6.89 4.33
N SER A 128 4.79 6.03 5.33
CA SER A 128 5.63 4.84 5.22
C SER A 128 5.20 3.90 4.09
N VAL A 129 3.92 3.91 3.69
CA VAL A 129 3.38 3.13 2.57
C VAL A 129 3.86 3.68 1.22
N CYS A 130 3.88 5.00 1.05
CA CYS A 130 4.41 5.65 -0.15
C CYS A 130 5.91 5.38 -0.32
N HIS A 131 6.69 5.49 0.76
CA HIS A 131 8.12 5.15 0.71
C HIS A 131 8.36 3.66 0.44
N LEU A 132 7.55 2.77 1.02
CA LEU A 132 7.59 1.35 0.74
C LEU A 132 7.35 1.04 -0.74
N ALA A 133 6.37 1.70 -1.38
CA ALA A 133 6.09 1.53 -2.80
C ALA A 133 7.30 1.95 -3.67
N LEU A 134 7.98 3.04 -3.32
CA LEU A 134 9.20 3.47 -4.01
C LEU A 134 10.36 2.48 -3.85
N ILE A 135 10.60 2.00 -2.61
CA ILE A 135 11.66 1.03 -2.32
C ILE A 135 11.42 -0.27 -3.08
N ARG A 136 10.18 -0.77 -3.06
CA ARG A 136 9.78 -1.97 -3.81
C ARG A 136 9.96 -1.77 -5.31
N ALA A 137 9.52 -0.65 -5.88
CA ALA A 137 9.71 -0.35 -7.30
C ALA A 137 11.19 -0.36 -7.72
N ARG A 138 12.06 0.25 -6.92
CA ARG A 138 13.51 0.29 -7.17
C ARG A 138 14.17 -1.07 -7.02
N GLN A 139 13.73 -1.87 -6.05
CA GLN A 139 14.23 -3.23 -5.87
C GLN A 139 13.81 -4.15 -7.03
N GLU A 140 12.55 -4.12 -7.46
CA GLU A 140 12.06 -4.94 -8.58
C GLU A 140 12.59 -4.50 -9.95
N SER A 141 12.91 -3.21 -10.13
CA SER A 141 13.57 -2.69 -11.33
C SER A 141 15.09 -2.94 -11.39
N GLY A 142 15.67 -3.54 -10.33
CA GLY A 142 17.10 -3.84 -10.25
C GLY A 142 17.98 -2.64 -9.84
N ASN A 143 17.40 -1.50 -9.48
CA ASN A 143 18.12 -0.34 -8.95
C ASN A 143 18.26 -0.44 -7.42
N ALA A 144 19.03 -1.42 -6.95
CA ALA A 144 19.18 -1.69 -5.53
C ALA A 144 19.90 -0.54 -4.77
N LYS A 145 20.87 0.15 -5.40
CA LYS A 145 21.46 1.40 -4.85
C LYS A 145 20.40 2.46 -4.57
N GLY A 146 19.49 2.68 -5.53
CA GLY A 146 18.41 3.63 -5.38
C GLY A 146 17.42 3.24 -4.27
N ALA A 147 17.19 1.94 -4.07
CA ALA A 147 16.35 1.44 -2.99
C ALA A 147 16.96 1.72 -1.61
N ILE A 148 18.27 1.49 -1.45
CA ILE A 148 19.01 1.81 -0.22
C ILE A 148 18.98 3.32 0.05
N ALA A 149 19.21 4.14 -0.98
CA ALA A 149 19.13 5.59 -0.86
C ALA A 149 17.74 6.05 -0.40
N ALA A 150 16.66 5.47 -0.94
CA ALA A 150 15.29 5.76 -0.50
C ALA A 150 15.05 5.35 0.97
N GLY A 151 15.59 4.21 1.41
CA GLY A 151 15.55 3.77 2.81
C GLY A 151 16.26 4.76 3.74
N SER A 152 17.47 5.19 3.36
CA SER A 152 18.23 6.19 4.14
C SER A 152 17.50 7.53 4.23
N GLN A 153 16.86 7.95 3.14
CA GLN A 153 16.06 9.16 3.11
C GLN A 153 14.86 9.06 4.07
N GLN A 154 14.15 7.92 4.08
CA GLN A 154 13.05 7.69 5.00
C GLN A 154 13.49 7.75 6.48
N GLN A 155 14.71 7.30 6.81
CA GLN A 155 15.28 7.43 8.16
C GLN A 155 15.60 8.87 8.52
N VAL A 156 16.17 9.65 7.58
CA VAL A 156 16.46 11.08 7.79
C VAL A 156 15.16 11.87 8.00
N GLU A 157 14.10 11.52 7.29
CA GLU A 157 12.76 12.11 7.45
C GLU A 157 12.04 11.62 8.71
N GLN A 158 12.66 10.69 9.48
CA GLN A 158 12.11 10.09 10.70
C GLN A 158 10.74 9.42 10.49
N VAL A 159 10.46 8.94 9.28
CA VAL A 159 9.25 8.18 8.99
C VAL A 159 9.48 6.71 9.40
N PRO A 160 8.62 6.12 10.25
CA PRO A 160 8.85 4.78 10.77
C PRO A 160 8.87 3.74 9.66
N PHE A 161 9.71 2.72 9.82
CA PHE A 161 9.77 1.59 8.91
C PHE A 161 8.64 0.59 9.18
N LEU A 162 8.06 0.09 8.09
CA LEU A 162 7.13 -1.04 8.15
C LEU A 162 7.92 -2.35 8.08
N PRO A 163 7.37 -3.46 8.61
CA PRO A 163 8.02 -4.77 8.51
C PRO A 163 8.41 -5.15 7.07
N TYR A 164 7.56 -4.80 6.09
CA TYR A 164 7.80 -5.07 4.67
C TYR A 164 8.87 -4.15 4.05
N THR A 165 9.12 -2.98 4.65
CA THR A 165 10.21 -2.09 4.22
C THR A 165 11.56 -2.74 4.49
N TYR A 166 11.72 -3.34 5.68
CA TYR A 166 12.94 -4.07 6.02
C TYR A 166 13.20 -5.24 5.06
N THR A 167 12.16 -5.96 4.62
CA THR A 167 12.34 -7.10 3.73
C THR A 167 12.92 -6.68 2.38
N HIS A 168 12.35 -5.64 1.76
CA HIS A 168 12.84 -5.17 0.46
C HIS A 168 14.20 -4.47 0.55
N LEU A 169 14.47 -3.73 1.63
CA LEU A 169 15.78 -3.11 1.83
C LEU A 169 16.87 -4.17 2.05
N LEU A 170 16.59 -5.24 2.81
CA LEU A 170 17.55 -6.33 3.00
C LEU A 170 17.80 -7.12 1.71
N GLU A 171 16.77 -7.33 0.88
CA GLU A 171 16.96 -7.89 -0.47
C GLU A 171 17.82 -6.98 -1.35
N ALA A 172 17.58 -5.67 -1.32
CA ALA A 172 18.42 -4.70 -2.04
C ALA A 172 19.87 -4.70 -1.54
N CYS A 173 20.08 -4.80 -0.22
CA CYS A 173 21.43 -4.92 0.36
C CYS A 173 22.13 -6.20 -0.09
N ASN A 174 21.41 -7.32 -0.21
CA ASN A 174 21.99 -8.59 -0.68
C ASN A 174 22.43 -8.52 -2.15
N ALA A 175 21.71 -7.75 -2.97
CA ALA A 175 22.05 -7.50 -4.37
C ALA A 175 23.29 -6.60 -4.55
N GLU A 176 23.43 -5.55 -3.72
CA GLU A 176 24.58 -4.62 -3.77
C GLU A 176 25.76 -5.02 -2.89
N ASP A 177 25.61 -6.07 -2.08
CA ASP A 177 26.57 -6.54 -1.07
C ASP A 177 26.91 -5.49 0.02
N ASP A 178 25.97 -4.59 0.33
CA ASP A 178 26.11 -3.58 1.39
C ASP A 178 25.77 -4.18 2.76
N ALA A 179 26.77 -4.79 3.39
CA ALA A 179 26.62 -5.38 4.71
C ALA A 179 26.48 -4.33 5.83
N ALA A 180 27.03 -3.12 5.65
CA ALA A 180 27.02 -2.09 6.69
C ALA A 180 25.58 -1.60 6.93
N TYR A 181 24.88 -1.23 5.86
CA TYR A 181 23.48 -0.80 5.97
C TYR A 181 22.58 -1.95 6.42
N ALA A 182 22.81 -3.17 5.93
CA ALA A 182 22.08 -4.35 6.38
C ALA A 182 22.22 -4.61 7.90
N MET A 183 23.40 -4.41 8.48
CA MET A 183 23.60 -4.54 9.93
C MET A 183 22.81 -3.49 10.73
N GLU A 184 22.74 -2.25 10.25
CA GLU A 184 21.93 -1.21 10.88
C GLU A 184 20.45 -1.56 10.85
N LEU A 185 19.95 -2.01 9.69
CA LEU A 185 18.56 -2.46 9.54
C LEU A 185 18.22 -3.62 10.50
N VAL A 186 19.10 -4.62 10.59
CA VAL A 186 18.92 -5.78 11.48
C VAL A 186 18.90 -5.36 12.96
N ARG A 187 19.72 -4.37 13.35
CA ARG A 187 19.69 -3.80 14.71
C ARG A 187 18.38 -3.07 14.97
N SER A 188 17.91 -2.26 14.02
CA SER A 188 16.64 -1.53 14.12
C SER A 188 15.44 -2.48 14.23
N MET A 189 15.41 -3.55 13.42
CA MET A 189 14.39 -4.59 13.53
C MET A 189 14.34 -5.24 14.91
N ARG A 190 15.51 -5.46 15.52
CA ARG A 190 15.61 -6.05 16.86
C ARG A 190 15.16 -5.08 17.95
N SER A 191 15.51 -3.80 17.87
CA SER A 191 15.04 -2.81 18.84
C SER A 191 13.53 -2.60 18.77
N GLU A 192 12.97 -2.69 17.56
CA GLU A 192 11.52 -2.56 17.33
C GLU A 192 10.76 -3.88 17.50
N GLN A 193 11.45 -4.99 17.77
CA GLN A 193 10.88 -6.33 17.97
C GLN A 193 10.05 -6.86 16.78
N TRP A 194 10.42 -6.49 15.56
CA TRP A 194 9.75 -7.01 14.36
C TRP A 194 10.22 -8.43 14.02
N ALA A 195 9.25 -9.31 13.73
CA ALA A 195 9.54 -10.65 13.23
C ALA A 195 10.06 -10.58 11.78
N PRO A 196 11.29 -11.06 11.49
CA PRO A 196 11.81 -11.04 10.14
C PRO A 196 11.04 -12.01 9.25
N SER A 197 10.68 -11.56 8.04
CA SER A 197 10.03 -12.43 7.06
C SER A 197 10.99 -13.53 6.57
N ARG A 198 10.45 -14.61 6.00
CA ARG A 198 11.26 -15.70 5.41
C ARG A 198 12.24 -15.19 4.33
N ILE A 199 11.84 -14.14 3.62
CA ILE A 199 12.64 -13.50 2.58
C ILE A 199 13.80 -12.72 3.20
N ALA A 200 13.52 -11.90 4.22
CA ALA A 200 14.56 -11.19 4.97
C ALA A 200 15.56 -12.15 5.61
N VAL A 201 15.08 -13.25 6.18
CA VAL A 201 15.94 -14.31 6.76
C VAL A 201 16.90 -14.88 5.72
N ARG A 202 16.44 -15.18 4.50
CA ARG A 202 17.31 -15.67 3.42
C ARG A 202 18.34 -14.63 3.00
N ALA A 203 17.91 -13.38 2.78
CA ALA A 203 18.81 -12.28 2.41
C ALA A 203 19.92 -12.07 3.46
N ILE A 204 19.57 -12.12 4.75
CA ILE A 204 20.52 -12.04 5.86
C ILE A 204 21.47 -13.24 5.89
N GLN A 205 20.99 -14.45 5.65
CA GLN A 205 21.84 -15.65 5.60
C GLN A 205 22.83 -15.61 4.44
N ASP A 206 22.39 -15.17 3.26
CA ASP A 206 23.26 -15.07 2.08
C ASP A 206 24.33 -14.00 2.26
N LEU A 207 23.97 -12.83 2.81
CA LEU A 207 24.93 -11.80 3.22
C LEU A 207 25.86 -12.30 4.33
N GLY A 208 25.34 -13.04 5.30
CA GLY A 208 26.11 -13.59 6.42
C GLY A 208 27.13 -14.65 6.02
N ARG A 209 26.96 -15.32 4.87
CA ARG A 209 27.99 -16.21 4.30
C ARG A 209 29.18 -15.43 3.74
N ARG A 210 28.95 -14.19 3.28
CA ARG A 210 29.99 -13.33 2.69
C ARG A 210 30.66 -12.46 3.75
N HIS A 211 29.92 -12.08 4.79
CA HIS A 211 30.37 -11.16 5.85
C HIS A 211 30.13 -11.77 7.23
N GLU A 212 31.21 -12.15 7.93
CA GLU A 212 31.14 -12.83 9.23
C GLU A 212 30.49 -11.97 10.34
N GLU A 213 30.65 -10.64 10.27
CA GLU A 213 30.11 -9.71 11.26
C GLU A 213 28.57 -9.69 11.27
N LEU A 214 27.95 -9.76 10.10
CA LEU A 214 26.49 -9.81 9.95
C LEU A 214 25.94 -11.18 10.38
N ALA A 215 26.71 -12.25 10.24
CA ALA A 215 26.36 -13.57 10.76
C ALA A 215 26.31 -13.60 12.30
N ALA A 216 27.21 -12.88 12.97
CA ALA A 216 27.21 -12.80 14.43
C ALA A 216 25.97 -12.09 14.99
N ILE A 217 25.55 -11.00 14.34
CA ILE A 217 24.41 -10.16 14.75
C ILE A 217 23.06 -10.83 14.44
N SER A 218 22.98 -11.60 13.36
CA SER A 218 21.74 -12.25 12.90
C SER A 218 21.41 -13.58 13.58
N ARG A 219 22.39 -14.30 14.15
CA ARG A 219 22.20 -15.56 14.91
C ARG A 219 21.00 -15.56 15.89
N PRO A 220 20.82 -14.56 16.76
CA PRO A 220 19.66 -14.51 17.66
C PRO A 220 18.32 -14.39 16.92
N LEU A 221 18.24 -13.57 15.87
CA LEU A 221 17.02 -13.39 15.07
C LEU A 221 16.63 -14.65 14.29
N LEU A 222 17.61 -15.39 13.79
CA LEU A 222 17.40 -16.67 13.09
C LEU A 222 16.92 -17.77 14.06
N SER A 223 17.36 -17.75 15.31
CA SER A 223 16.92 -18.70 16.34
C SER A 223 15.48 -18.49 16.81
N GLU A 224 14.99 -17.24 16.77
CA GLU A 224 13.59 -16.91 17.08
C GLU A 224 12.65 -17.20 15.91
N GLY A 225 13.07 -16.93 14.67
CA GLY A 225 12.29 -17.28 13.48
C GLY A 225 11.97 -18.79 13.37
N GLY A 226 12.88 -19.65 13.85
CA GLY A 226 12.66 -21.10 13.94
C GLY A 226 11.62 -21.52 15.00
N LYS A 227 11.40 -20.72 16.05
CA LYS A 227 10.36 -21.00 17.06
C LYS A 227 8.97 -20.60 16.56
N VAL A 228 8.86 -19.55 15.76
CA VAL A 228 7.57 -19.09 15.19
C VAL A 228 7.06 -20.07 14.12
N ASP A 229 7.96 -20.66 13.32
CA ASP A 229 7.62 -21.69 12.32
C ASP A 229 7.16 -23.01 12.99
N GLY A 230 7.69 -23.33 14.19
CA GLY A 230 7.20 -24.45 15.01
C GLY A 230 5.81 -24.21 15.62
N ALA A 231 5.50 -22.97 16.00
CA ALA A 231 4.20 -22.60 16.55
C ALA A 231 3.10 -22.51 15.48
N LEU A 232 3.41 -22.02 14.28
CA LEU A 232 2.46 -21.98 13.15
C LEU A 232 2.12 -23.38 12.63
N ARG A 233 3.10 -24.30 12.59
CA ARG A 233 2.85 -25.72 12.25
C ARG A 233 1.99 -26.47 13.26
N LEU A 234 1.99 -26.04 14.52
CA LEU A 234 1.12 -26.63 15.56
C LEU A 234 -0.31 -26.09 15.49
N LEU A 235 -0.52 -24.87 14.98
CA LEU A 235 -1.86 -24.29 14.79
C LEU A 235 -2.57 -24.81 13.53
N ASP A 236 -1.83 -25.09 12.45
CA ASP A 236 -2.41 -25.70 11.23
C ASP A 236 -2.93 -27.13 11.45
N ASN A 237 -2.38 -27.87 12.42
CA ASN A 237 -2.86 -29.22 12.76
C ASN A 237 -4.11 -29.23 13.66
N SER A 238 -4.57 -28.08 14.16
CA SER A 238 -5.73 -27.98 15.07
C SER A 238 -7.04 -27.50 14.43
N ASN A 239 -7.06 -27.16 13.13
CA ASN A 239 -8.24 -26.59 12.46
C ASN A 239 -8.94 -27.54 11.45
N HIS A 240 -8.99 -28.85 11.74
CA HIS A 240 -10.02 -29.71 11.15
C HIS A 240 -11.26 -29.72 12.06
N LEU A 241 -12.16 -28.76 11.87
CA LEU A 241 -13.55 -28.87 12.33
C LEU A 241 -14.38 -29.70 11.33
N PRO A 242 -15.31 -30.56 11.82
CA PRO A 242 -16.13 -31.45 10.99
C PRO A 242 -17.26 -30.72 10.23
N PRO A 243 -17.83 -31.33 9.18
CA PRO A 243 -18.89 -30.72 8.38
C PRO A 243 -20.24 -30.67 9.13
N PRO A 244 -21.11 -29.68 8.83
CA PRO A 244 -22.39 -29.50 9.52
C PRO A 244 -23.48 -30.46 9.00
N GLU A 245 -24.30 -30.98 9.92
CA GLU A 245 -25.68 -31.42 9.68
C GLU A 245 -26.63 -30.21 9.68
#